data_AF-A0A125RD50-F1
#
_entry.id   AF-A0A125RD50-F1
#
_cell.length_a   1.000
_cell.length_b   1.000
_cell.length_c   1.000
_cell.angle_alpha   90.00
_cell.angle_beta   90.00
_cell.angle_gamma   90.00
#
_symmetry.space_group_name_H-M   'P 1'
#
loop_
_entity.id
_entity.type
_entity.pdbx_description
1 polymer ?
#
loop_
_entity_poly.entity_id
_entity_poly.type
_entity_poly.pdbx_seq_one_letter_code
_entity_poly.pdbx_strand_id
1 'polypeptide(L)' 'MDDFLDDLYPEITLETDDIIMTIAVKKDYSQIENLNDRKKEFLKDLREFIDEFDETPESLEFMRYYED' A
#
# COMPACT_ATOMS: atom_id res chain seq x y z
N MET A 1 18.67 7.20 -5.75
CA MET A 1 18.41 8.20 -4.70
C MET A 1 17.07 7.79 -4.12
N ASP A 2 17.07 6.85 -3.17
CA ASP A 2 15.99 6.67 -2.17
C ASP A 2 16.25 5.58 -1.12
N ASP A 3 17.48 5.06 -0.97
CA ASP A 3 17.93 4.22 0.18
C ASP A 3 17.68 4.83 1.58
N PHE A 4 17.09 6.04 1.69
CA PHE A 4 16.83 6.73 2.95
C PHE A 4 15.42 6.46 3.52
N LEU A 5 14.49 5.92 2.72
CA LEU A 5 13.13 5.62 3.17
C LEU A 5 13.00 4.22 3.79
N ASP A 6 13.83 3.27 3.35
CA ASP A 6 13.84 1.87 3.84
C ASP A 6 14.12 1.77 5.35
N ASP A 7 14.88 2.72 5.91
CA ASP A 7 15.21 2.75 7.35
C ASP A 7 14.15 3.45 8.22
N LEU A 8 13.15 4.12 7.64
CA LEU A 8 12.19 4.95 8.38
C LEU A 8 10.85 4.27 8.60
N TYR A 9 10.42 3.40 7.69
CA TYR A 9 9.10 2.77 7.74
C TYR A 9 9.20 1.27 7.46
N PRO A 10 8.40 0.44 8.17
CA PRO A 10 8.28 -0.96 7.81
C PRO A 10 7.73 -1.10 6.38
N GLU A 11 8.44 -1.90 5.58
CA GLU A 11 8.11 -2.16 4.18
C GLU A 11 7.80 -3.64 3.94
N ILE A 12 6.85 -3.91 3.04
CA ILE A 12 6.61 -5.24 2.49
C ILE A 12 6.49 -5.15 0.97
N THR A 13 7.17 -6.05 0.26
CA THR A 13 7.01 -6.25 -1.17
C THR A 13 6.29 -7.57 -1.43
N LEU A 14 5.25 -7.53 -2.25
CA LEU A 14 4.46 -8.67 -2.70
C LEU A 14 4.46 -8.71 -4.23
N GLU A 15 4.80 -9.87 -4.77
CA GLU A 15 4.85 -10.11 -6.22
C GLU A 15 3.92 -11.28 -6.56
N THR A 16 3.15 -11.09 -7.62
CA THR A 16 2.26 -12.08 -8.24
C THR A 16 2.60 -12.17 -9.73
N ASP A 17 1.96 -13.11 -10.44
CA ASP A 17 2.20 -13.27 -11.88
C ASP A 17 1.87 -12.00 -12.69
N ASP A 18 0.94 -11.17 -12.18
CA ASP A 18 0.42 -10.00 -12.89
C ASP A 18 0.90 -8.65 -12.30
N ILE A 19 1.18 -8.60 -10.99
CA ILE A 19 1.40 -7.35 -10.24
C ILE A 19 2.53 -7.50 -9.22
N ILE A 20 3.43 -6.52 -9.18
CA ILE A 20 4.39 -6.29 -8.10
C ILE A 20 3.95 -5.04 -7.33
N MET A 21 3.84 -5.14 -6.01
CA MET A 21 3.46 -4.05 -5.13
C MET A 21 4.42 -3.94 -3.93
N THR A 22 4.95 -2.75 -3.71
CA THR A 22 5.74 -2.40 -2.53
C THR A 22 4.93 -1.45 -1.65
N ILE A 23 4.73 -1.81 -0.38
CA ILE A 23 3.94 -1.05 0.59
C ILE A 23 4.83 -0.62 1.75
N ALA A 24 4.98 0.69 1.93
CA ALA A 24 5.62 1.30 3.10
C ALA A 24 4.57 1.86 4.06
N VAL A 25 4.63 1.45 5.33
CA VAL A 25 3.60 1.78 6.33
C VAL A 25 4.07 2.90 7.27
N LYS A 26 3.41 4.06 7.17
CA LYS A 26 3.70 5.22 8.03
C LYS A 26 2.97 5.19 9.38
N LYS A 27 1.83 4.50 9.46
CA LYS A 27 0.98 4.45 10.66
C LYS A 27 1.60 3.53 11.70
N ASP A 28 1.69 4.00 12.95
CA ASP A 28 2.08 3.16 14.09
C ASP A 28 0.89 2.32 14.57
N TYR A 29 0.90 1.03 14.21
CA TYR A 29 -0.12 0.07 14.64
C TYR A 29 0.18 -0.58 16.00
N SER A 30 1.30 -0.24 16.66
CA SER A 30 1.70 -0.85 17.94
C SER A 30 0.70 -0.58 19.07
N GLN A 31 -0.09 0.48 18.95
CA GLN A 31 -1.17 0.85 19.89
C GLN A 31 -2.30 -0.19 19.95
N ILE A 32 -2.42 -1.07 18.96
CA ILE A 32 -3.38 -2.18 18.96
C ILE A 32 -2.68 -3.42 19.51
N GLU A 33 -3.05 -3.81 20.74
CA GLU A 33 -2.39 -4.91 21.48
C GLU A 33 -2.59 -6.28 20.80
N ASN A 34 -3.82 -6.58 20.34
CA ASN A 34 -4.13 -7.86 19.72
C ASN A 34 -3.64 -7.89 18.26
N LEU A 35 -2.78 -8.88 17.94
CA LEU A 35 -2.22 -9.03 16.60
C LEU A 35 -3.28 -9.20 15.50
N ASN A 36 -4.36 -9.94 15.77
CA ASN A 36 -5.40 -10.16 14.77
C ASN A 36 -6.19 -8.88 14.51
N ASP A 37 -6.48 -8.09 15.55
CA ASP A 37 -7.17 -6.82 15.38
C ASP A 37 -6.27 -5.77 14.72
N ARG A 38 -4.97 -5.80 15.02
CA ARG A 38 -3.96 -4.99 14.32
C ARG A 38 -3.94 -5.31 12.82
N LYS A 39 -3.96 -6.59 12.46
CA LYS A 39 -4.03 -7.03 11.06
C LYS A 39 -5.34 -6.59 10.40
N LYS A 40 -6.48 -6.67 11.10
CA LYS A 40 -7.76 -6.20 10.56
C LYS A 40 -7.74 -4.70 10.26
N GLU A 41 -7.19 -3.90 11.15
CA GLU A 41 -7.06 -2.45 10.94
C GLU A 41 -6.16 -2.13 9.75
N PHE A 42 -4.98 -2.77 9.66
CA PHE A 42 -4.10 -2.61 8.49
C PHE A 42 -4.81 -2.95 7.17
N LEU A 43 -5.57 -4.05 7.13
CA LEU A 43 -6.34 -4.43 5.95
C LEU A 43 -7.48 -3.47 5.63
N LYS A 44 -8.05 -2.79 6.64
CA LYS A 44 -9.05 -1.75 6.45
C LYS A 44 -8.42 -0.53 5.77
N ASP A 45 -7.31 -0.04 6.31
CA ASP A 45 -6.60 1.11 5.77
C ASP A 45 -6.09 0.85 4.34
N LEU A 46 -5.62 -0.37 4.06
CA LEU A 46 -5.19 -0.76 2.72
C LEU A 46 -6.35 -0.76 1.71
N ARG A 47 -7.56 -1.16 2.12
CA ARG A 47 -8.75 -1.10 1.25
C ARG A 47 -9.16 0.33 0.99
N GLU A 48 -9.20 1.17 2.04
CA GLU A 48 -9.50 2.60 1.91
C GLU A 48 -8.51 3.28 0.95
N PHE A 49 -7.23 2.93 1.02
CA PHE A 49 -6.22 3.42 0.07
C PHE A 49 -6.50 2.98 -1.38
N ILE A 50 -6.89 1.72 -1.60
CA ILE A 50 -7.21 1.22 -2.95
C ILE A 50 -8.47 1.92 -3.49
N ASP A 51 -9.48 2.10 -2.65
CA ASP A 51 -10.71 2.80 -3.02
C ASP A 51 -10.41 4.28 -3.37
N GLU A 52 -9.59 4.96 -2.58
CA GLU A 52 -9.12 6.32 -2.89
C GLU A 52 -8.34 6.36 -4.21
N PHE A 53 -7.44 5.40 -4.45
CA PHE A 53 -6.70 5.29 -5.70
C PHE A 53 -7.65 5.13 -6.90
N ASP A 54 -8.63 4.23 -6.83
CA ASP A 54 -9.61 4.00 -7.91
C ASP A 54 -10.37 5.29 -8.28
N GLU A 55 -10.69 6.14 -7.30
CA GLU A 55 -11.38 7.41 -7.51
C GLU A 55 -10.48 8.53 -8.08
N THR A 56 -9.16 8.35 -8.11
CA THR A 56 -8.23 9.37 -8.61
C THR A 56 -8.11 9.38 -10.14
N PRO A 57 -7.99 10.56 -10.79
CA PRO A 57 -7.65 10.65 -12.21
C PRO A 57 -6.34 9.91 -12.57
N GLU A 58 -5.40 9.87 -11.63
CA GLU A 58 -4.10 9.20 -11.76
C GLU A 58 -4.25 7.71 -12.00
N SER A 59 -5.25 7.03 -11.42
CA SER A 59 -5.49 5.60 -11.69
C SER A 59 -5.93 5.36 -13.13
N LEU A 60 -6.76 6.25 -13.69
CA LEU A 60 -7.16 6.20 -15.09
C LEU A 60 -5.97 6.49 -16.02
N GLU A 61 -5.16 7.51 -15.70
CA GLU A 61 -3.95 7.82 -16.45
C GLU A 61 -2.94 6.66 -16.44
N PHE A 62 -2.82 5.95 -15.31
CA PHE A 62 -2.00 4.76 -15.20
C PHE A 62 -2.46 3.66 -16.17
N MET A 63 -3.78 3.44 -16.29
CA MET A 63 -4.31 2.43 -17.23
C MET A 63 -4.17 2.83 -18.70
N ARG A 64 -4.15 4.13 -19.02
CA ARG A 64 -3.94 4.62 -20.39
C ARG A 64 -2.56 4.26 -20.96
N TYR A 65 -1.60 3.90 -20.12
CA TYR A 65 -0.32 3.35 -20.58
C TYR A 65 -0.48 2.18 -21.56
N TYR A 66 -1.58 1.42 -21.44
CA TYR A 66 -1.86 0.23 -22.27
C TYR A 66 -2.80 0.51 -23.46
N GLU A 67 -3.16 1.78 -23.74
CA GLU A 67 -4.01 2.14 -24.88
C GLU A 67 -3.25 2.24 -26.22
N ASP A 68 -1.95 1.96 -26.24
CA ASP A 68 -1.11 1.87 -27.46
C ASP A 68 -1.16 0.47 -28.14
#